data_AF-A0A1A6FHB7-F1
#
_entry.id   AF-A0A1A6FHB7-F1
#
_cell.length_a   1.000
_cell.length_b   1.000
_cell.length_c   1.000
_cell.angle_alpha   90.00
_cell.angle_beta   90.00
_cell.angle_gamma   90.00
#
_symmetry.space_group_name_H-M   'P 1'
#
loop_
_entity.id
_entity.type
_entity.pdbx_description
1 polymer ?
#
loop_
_entity_poly.entity_id
_entity_poly.type
_entity_poly.pdbx_seq_one_letter_code
_entity_poly.pdbx_strand_id
1 'polypeptide(L)'
;MKYAKQMRLVKKLADSTRAGVINWQPSVHPDMFQVSFRDNTVRVTEKENDIGAPIYEIELLNGSGEVVESFDDELLDKDDGTNGSIESWYSIIHELYNTARRTALGAEKVLDEIIADLDDIMPF
;
A
#
# COMPACT_ATOMS: atom_id res chain seq x y z
N MET A 1 9.97 -3.82 -21.32
CA MET A 1 9.05 -3.73 -20.18
C MET A 1 8.69 -5.14 -19.71
N LYS A 2 9.50 -5.66 -18.79
CA LYS A 2 9.36 -6.97 -18.13
C LYS A 2 8.24 -6.97 -17.08
N TYR A 3 7.90 -5.81 -16.51
CA TYR A 3 6.98 -5.68 -15.37
C TYR A 3 5.63 -5.02 -15.72
N ALA A 4 5.20 -5.09 -16.98
CA ALA A 4 3.98 -4.43 -17.44
C ALA A 4 2.69 -4.87 -16.70
N LYS A 5 2.63 -6.13 -16.23
CA LYS A 5 1.45 -6.64 -15.48
C LYS A 5 1.42 -6.10 -14.05
N GLN A 6 2.59 -5.98 -13.43
CA GLN A 6 2.83 -5.52 -12.07
C GLN A 6 2.51 -4.02 -11.99
N MET A 7 3.01 -3.25 -12.95
CA MET A 7 2.66 -1.84 -13.14
C MET A 7 1.14 -1.63 -13.26
N ARG A 8 0.46 -2.46 -14.08
CA ARG A 8 -1.00 -2.41 -14.23
C ARG A 8 -1.72 -2.78 -12.94
N LEU A 9 -1.22 -3.78 -12.21
CA LEU A 9 -1.78 -4.20 -10.91
C LEU A 9 -1.67 -3.06 -9.89
N VAL A 10 -0.48 -2.46 -9.72
CA VAL A 10 -0.26 -1.34 -8.79
C VAL A 10 -1.19 -0.18 -9.10
N LYS A 11 -1.32 0.22 -10.37
CA LYS A 11 -2.27 1.28 -10.77
C LYS A 11 -3.71 0.94 -10.38
N LYS A 12 -4.14 -0.31 -10.61
CA LYS A 12 -5.48 -0.76 -10.23
C LYS A 12 -5.70 -0.80 -8.71
N LEU A 13 -4.69 -1.21 -7.94
CA LEU A 13 -4.74 -1.21 -6.49
C LEU A 13 -4.80 0.22 -5.94
N ALA A 14 -3.99 1.13 -6.46
CA ALA A 14 -3.98 2.55 -6.07
C ALA A 14 -5.33 3.21 -6.34
N ASP A 15 -5.87 3.08 -7.56
CA ASP A 15 -7.18 3.63 -7.92
C ASP A 15 -8.31 3.07 -7.04
N SER A 16 -8.30 1.76 -6.80
CA SER A 16 -9.33 1.08 -6.01
C SER A 16 -9.22 1.41 -4.51
N THR A 17 -8.01 1.61 -4.00
CA THR A 17 -7.76 2.01 -2.62
C THR A 17 -8.21 3.46 -2.40
N ARG A 18 -7.89 4.36 -3.34
CA ARG A 18 -8.35 5.76 -3.30
C ARG A 18 -9.86 5.87 -3.39
N ALA A 19 -10.50 5.00 -4.15
CA ALA A 19 -11.96 4.91 -4.25
C ALA A 19 -12.63 4.27 -3.00
N GLY A 20 -11.85 3.78 -2.03
CA GLY A 20 -12.37 3.13 -0.83
C GLY A 20 -13.06 1.78 -1.09
N VAL A 21 -12.84 1.15 -2.26
CA VAL A 21 -13.46 -0.14 -2.59
C VAL A 21 -12.64 -1.33 -2.09
N ILE A 22 -11.37 -1.12 -1.74
CA ILE A 22 -10.51 -2.12 -1.12
C ILE A 22 -10.56 -1.97 0.40
N ASN A 23 -10.88 -3.07 1.07
CA ASN A 23 -10.81 -3.17 2.52
C ASN A 23 -9.46 -3.80 2.94
N TRP A 24 -8.46 -2.96 3.15
CA TRP A 24 -7.15 -3.39 3.66
C TRP A 24 -7.25 -3.91 5.09
N GLN A 25 -6.47 -4.93 5.40
CA GLN A 25 -6.43 -5.54 6.73
C GLN A 25 -4.99 -5.55 7.24
N PRO A 26 -4.78 -5.44 8.57
CA PRO A 26 -3.47 -5.66 9.14
C PRO A 26 -3.02 -7.10 8.89
N SER A 27 -1.72 -7.29 8.69
CA SER A 27 -1.12 -8.63 8.70
C SER A 27 -0.63 -8.99 10.11
N VAL A 28 -0.02 -10.18 10.25
CA VAL A 28 0.69 -10.57 11.48
C VAL A 28 2.01 -9.80 11.67
N HIS A 29 2.54 -9.21 10.61
CA HIS A 29 3.74 -8.39 10.66
C HIS A 29 3.36 -6.91 10.81
N PRO A 30 4.03 -6.19 11.71
CA PRO A 30 3.97 -4.73 11.75
C PRO A 30 4.31 -4.16 10.37
N ASP A 31 3.69 -3.03 10.02
CA ASP A 31 4.00 -2.27 8.81
C ASP A 31 3.76 -3.03 7.48
N MET A 32 2.98 -4.11 7.54
CA MET A 32 2.53 -4.89 6.39
C MET A 32 1.01 -4.98 6.38
N PHE A 33 0.41 -4.58 5.26
CA PHE A 33 -1.03 -4.56 5.06
C PHE A 33 -1.41 -5.47 3.91
N GLN A 34 -2.57 -6.12 4.01
CA GLN A 34 -2.98 -7.12 3.04
C GLN A 34 -4.43 -6.98 2.61
N VAL A 35 -4.70 -7.44 1.39
CA VAL A 35 -6.04 -7.59 0.84
C VAL A 35 -6.14 -8.92 0.11
N SER A 36 -7.24 -9.64 0.30
CA SER A 36 -7.49 -10.91 -0.39
C SER A 36 -8.45 -10.73 -1.57
N PHE A 37 -8.08 -11.35 -2.70
CA PHE A 37 -8.85 -11.42 -3.93
C PHE A 37 -9.11 -12.88 -4.30
N ARG A 38 -10.32 -13.38 -4.02
CA ARG A 38 -10.67 -14.81 -4.17
C ARG A 38 -9.65 -15.67 -3.42
N ASP A 39 -8.87 -16.45 -4.15
CA ASP A 39 -7.84 -17.37 -3.63
C ASP A 39 -6.44 -16.76 -3.63
N ASN A 40 -6.27 -15.45 -3.81
CA ASN A 40 -4.95 -14.82 -3.81
C ASN A 40 -4.92 -13.67 -2.81
N THR A 41 -3.75 -13.32 -2.31
CA THR A 41 -3.58 -12.18 -1.41
C THR A 41 -2.49 -11.27 -1.94
N VAL A 42 -2.72 -9.96 -1.86
CA VAL A 42 -1.71 -8.94 -2.12
C VAL A 42 -1.30 -8.34 -0.79
N ARG A 43 0.01 -8.21 -0.58
CA ARG A 43 0.58 -7.46 0.54
C ARG A 43 1.32 -6.23 0.04
N VAL A 44 1.27 -5.18 0.84
CA VAL A 44 2.10 -3.98 0.67
C VAL A 44 2.85 -3.72 1.96
N THR A 45 4.17 -3.53 1.85
CA THR A 45 5.08 -3.41 2.99
C THR A 45 6.07 -2.28 2.74
N GLU A 46 6.36 -1.50 3.77
CA GLU A 46 7.49 -0.57 3.77
C GLU A 46 8.75 -1.29 4.26
N LYS A 47 9.84 -1.16 3.53
CA LYS A 47 11.15 -1.74 3.85
C LYS A 47 12.24 -0.69 3.63
N GLU A 48 13.44 -0.96 4.11
CA GLU A 48 14.62 -0.18 3.77
C GLU A 48 15.43 -0.90 2.69
N ASN A 49 15.96 -0.16 1.72
CA ASN A 49 16.93 -0.69 0.75
C ASN A 49 18.36 -0.74 1.35
N ASP A 50 19.34 -1.15 0.54
CA ASP A 50 20.74 -1.34 0.98
C ASP A 50 21.41 -0.07 1.54
N ILE A 51 20.89 1.12 1.20
CA ILE A 51 21.41 2.42 1.69
C ILE A 51 20.56 3.02 2.83
N GLY A 52 19.58 2.28 3.33
CA GLY A 52 18.67 2.73 4.39
C GLY A 52 17.59 3.71 3.93
N ALA A 53 17.35 3.82 2.61
CA ALA A 53 16.23 4.59 2.09
C ALA A 53 14.95 3.74 2.06
N PRO A 54 13.78 4.31 2.37
CA PRO A 54 12.53 3.56 2.33
C PRO A 54 12.19 3.16 0.90
N ILE A 55 11.76 1.92 0.74
CA ILE A 55 11.19 1.33 -0.48
C ILE A 55 9.88 0.62 -0.11
N TYR A 56 9.02 0.45 -1.10
CA TYR A 56 7.72 -0.19 -0.92
C TYR A 56 7.63 -1.44 -1.78
N GLU A 57 7.44 -2.58 -1.12
CA GLU A 57 7.35 -3.88 -1.76
C GLU A 57 5.90 -4.35 -1.85
N ILE A 58 5.56 -4.96 -2.98
CA ILE A 58 4.32 -5.68 -3.22
C ILE A 58 4.61 -7.17 -3.33
N GLU A 59 3.97 -7.97 -2.48
CA GLU A 59 4.01 -9.44 -2.56
C GLU A 59 2.67 -9.98 -3.04
N LEU A 60 2.72 -10.96 -3.95
CA LEU A 60 1.57 -11.73 -4.42
C LEU A 60 1.63 -13.13 -3.83
N LEU A 61 0.57 -13.50 -3.12
CA LEU A 61 0.44 -14.80 -2.48
C LEU A 61 -0.67 -15.61 -3.16
N ASN A 62 -0.42 -16.90 -3.36
CA ASN A 62 -1.43 -17.85 -3.84
C ASN A 62 -2.38 -18.28 -2.70
N GLY A 63 -3.32 -19.18 -3.01
CA GLY A 63 -4.33 -19.66 -2.06
C GLY A 63 -3.78 -20.52 -0.92
N SER A 64 -2.54 -20.99 -1.06
CA SER A 64 -1.80 -21.67 -0.01
C SER A 64 -1.03 -20.70 0.89
N GLY A 65 -1.06 -19.39 0.60
CA GLY A 65 -0.30 -18.37 1.31
C GLY A 65 1.18 -18.31 0.94
N GLU A 66 1.59 -18.95 -0.16
CA GLU A 66 2.97 -18.90 -0.64
C GLU A 66 3.18 -17.66 -1.50
N VAL A 67 4.28 -16.94 -1.28
CA VAL A 67 4.69 -15.83 -2.14
C VAL A 67 5.09 -16.38 -3.50
N VAL A 68 4.29 -16.08 -4.52
CA VAL A 68 4.57 -16.48 -5.91
C VAL A 68 5.34 -15.42 -6.69
N GLU A 69 5.26 -14.16 -6.24
CA GLU A 69 5.94 -13.04 -6.85
C GLU A 69 6.13 -11.91 -5.84
N SER A 70 7.26 -11.21 -5.92
CA SER A 70 7.54 -9.97 -5.20
C SER A 70 8.23 -8.96 -6.13
N PHE A 71 7.91 -7.69 -5.97
CA PHE A 71 8.56 -6.56 -6.64
C PHE A 71 8.41 -5.28 -5.82
N ASP A 72 9.36 -4.37 -5.97
CA ASP A 72 9.39 -3.07 -5.31
C ASP A 72 9.29 -1.92 -6.33
N ASP A 73 9.16 -0.69 -5.82
CA ASP A 73 9.09 0.51 -6.65
C ASP A 73 10.35 0.74 -7.50
N GLU A 74 11.54 0.47 -6.97
CA GLU A 74 12.81 0.65 -7.70
C GLU A 74 12.91 -0.28 -8.93
N LEU A 75 12.45 -1.53 -8.81
CA LEU A 75 12.37 -2.48 -9.91
C LEU A 75 11.41 -2.00 -11.01
N LEU A 76 10.29 -1.40 -10.63
CA LEU A 76 9.33 -0.85 -11.59
C LEU A 76 9.87 0.40 -12.27
N ASP A 77 10.46 1.34 -11.53
CA ASP A 77 11.06 2.55 -12.09
C ASP A 77 12.18 2.23 -13.09
N LYS A 78 12.99 1.21 -12.78
CA LYS A 78 14.06 0.76 -13.66
C LYS A 78 13.54 0.16 -14.96
N ASP A 79 12.42 -0.56 -14.94
CA ASP A 79 11.84 -1.19 -16.13
C ASP A 79 11.01 -0.22 -16.99
N ASP A 80 10.36 0.78 -16.37
CA ASP A 80 9.60 1.83 -17.07
C ASP A 80 10.52 2.94 -17.62
N GLY A 81 11.74 3.05 -17.08
CA GLY A 81 12.69 4.11 -17.44
C GLY A 81 12.39 5.44 -16.75
N THR A 82 11.63 5.41 -15.65
CA THR A 82 11.18 6.58 -14.88
C THR A 82 12.06 6.89 -13.66
N ASN A 83 13.20 6.20 -13.49
CA ASN A 83 14.17 6.44 -12.43
C ASN A 83 14.45 7.95 -12.24
N GLY A 84 14.08 8.48 -11.08
CA GLY A 84 14.32 9.89 -10.72
C GLY A 84 13.30 10.90 -11.28
N SER A 85 12.18 10.45 -11.84
CA SER A 85 11.08 11.32 -12.26
C SER A 85 10.12 11.67 -11.11
N ILE A 86 9.34 12.75 -11.27
CA ILE A 86 8.32 13.20 -10.30
C ILE A 86 7.14 12.23 -10.22
N GLU A 87 6.85 11.49 -11.30
CA GLU A 87 5.82 10.45 -11.37
C GLU A 87 6.44 9.05 -11.23
N SER A 88 7.29 8.87 -10.22
CA SER A 88 7.94 7.58 -9.95
C SER A 88 6.97 6.56 -9.36
N TRP A 89 7.30 5.28 -9.54
CA TRP A 89 6.58 4.19 -8.90
C TRP A 89 6.65 4.27 -7.38
N TYR A 90 7.72 4.87 -6.83
CA TYR A 90 7.83 5.18 -5.41
C TYR A 90 6.63 6.00 -4.93
N SER A 91 6.29 7.10 -5.60
CA SER A 91 5.17 7.97 -5.18
C SER A 91 3.82 7.25 -5.21
N ILE A 92 3.58 6.42 -6.24
CA ILE A 92 2.32 5.68 -6.38
C ILE A 92 2.18 4.62 -5.29
N ILE A 93 3.23 3.84 -5.03
CA ILE A 93 3.19 2.76 -4.04
C ILE A 93 3.22 3.34 -2.61
N HIS A 94 3.92 4.44 -2.38
CA HIS A 94 3.88 5.18 -1.11
C HIS A 94 2.45 5.65 -0.77
N GLU A 95 1.71 6.24 -1.73
CA GLU A 95 0.31 6.63 -1.53
C GLU A 95 -0.57 5.40 -1.23
N LEU A 96 -0.38 4.32 -2.00
CA LEU A 96 -1.08 3.05 -1.79
C LEU A 96 -0.84 2.51 -0.37
N TYR A 97 0.40 2.43 0.07
CA TYR A 97 0.79 1.95 1.39
C TYR A 97 0.17 2.79 2.51
N ASN A 98 0.27 4.12 2.43
CA ASN A 98 -0.28 4.99 3.47
C ASN A 98 -1.80 4.90 3.55
N THR A 99 -2.48 4.80 2.41
CA THR A 99 -3.94 4.67 2.39
C THR A 99 -4.36 3.30 2.90
N ALA A 100 -3.64 2.23 2.54
CA ALA A 100 -3.82 0.89 3.10
C ALA A 100 -3.64 0.88 4.62
N ARG A 101 -2.57 1.50 5.13
CA ARG A 101 -2.29 1.66 6.56
C ARG A 101 -3.41 2.39 7.28
N ARG A 102 -3.84 3.56 6.78
CA ARG A 102 -4.91 4.37 7.39
C ARG A 102 -6.21 3.60 7.49
N THR A 103 -6.60 2.93 6.42
CA THR A 103 -7.86 2.16 6.37
C THR A 103 -7.80 0.90 7.24
N ALA A 104 -6.73 0.13 7.16
CA ALA A 104 -6.54 -1.10 7.94
C ALA A 104 -6.48 -0.86 9.46
N LEU A 105 -5.91 0.28 9.88
CA LEU A 105 -5.81 0.64 11.30
C LEU A 105 -7.01 1.44 11.81
N GLY A 106 -8.04 1.66 10.98
CA GLY A 106 -9.24 2.40 11.39
C GLY A 106 -8.96 3.87 11.72
N ALA A 107 -7.98 4.49 11.06
CA ALA A 107 -7.57 5.87 11.34
C ALA A 107 -8.73 6.87 11.24
N GLU A 108 -9.69 6.64 10.32
CA GLU A 108 -10.86 7.50 10.18
C GLU A 108 -11.73 7.50 11.43
N LYS A 109 -12.03 6.31 11.96
CA LYS A 109 -12.79 6.17 13.20
C LYS A 109 -12.07 6.85 14.38
N VAL A 110 -10.76 6.68 14.48
CA VAL A 110 -9.96 7.31 15.55
C VAL A 110 -10.01 8.84 15.42
N LEU A 111 -9.95 9.38 14.20
CA LEU A 111 -10.08 10.82 13.97
C LEU A 111 -11.47 11.32 14.35
N ASP A 112 -12.54 10.63 13.94
CA ASP A 112 -13.92 10.97 14.29
C ASP A 112 -14.13 11.01 15.81
N GLU A 113 -13.62 10.01 16.53
CA GLU A 113 -13.70 9.94 18.00
C GLU A 113 -12.95 11.11 18.66
N ILE A 114 -11.74 11.44 18.20
CA ILE A 114 -10.96 12.57 18.73
C ILE A 114 -11.65 13.91 18.45
N ILE A 115 -12.21 14.10 17.26
CA ILE A 115 -12.90 15.34 16.89
C ILE A 115 -14.16 15.52 17.75
N ALA A 116 -14.95 14.46 17.95
CA ALA A 116 -16.13 14.49 18.80
C ALA A 116 -15.78 14.88 20.25
N ASP A 117 -14.72 14.29 20.81
CA ASP A 117 -14.24 14.64 22.16
C ASP A 117 -13.81 16.13 22.25
N LEU A 118 -13.18 16.68 21.21
CA LEU A 118 -12.76 18.08 21.17
C LEU A 118 -13.95 19.05 21.09
N ASP A 119 -14.97 18.71 20.30
CA ASP A 119 -16.20 19.51 20.17
C ASP A 119 -16.99 19.56 21.49
N ASP A 120 -17.00 18.47 22.27
CA ASP A 120 -17.64 18.43 23.59
C ASP A 120 -16.89 19.26 24.64
N ILE A 121 -15.56 19.33 24.57
CA ILE A 121 -14.71 20.11 25.49
C ILE A 121 -14.74 21.61 25.16
N MET A 122 -14.90 21.96 23.89
CA MET A 122 -14.94 23.35 23.40
C MET A 122 -16.32 23.70 22.82
N PRO A 123 -17.38 23.78 23.65
CA PRO A 123 -18.66 24.28 23.18
C PRO A 123 -18.49 25.76 22.81
N PHE A 124 -18.57 26.06 21.52
CA PHE A 124 -18.58 27.43 21.01
C PHE A 124 -19.77 28.24 21.55
#